data_AF-I1BPX3-F1
#
_entry.id   AF-I1BPX3-F1
#
_cell.length_a   1.000
_cell.length_b   1.000
_cell.length_c   1.000
_cell.angle_alpha   90.00
_cell.angle_beta   90.00
_cell.angle_gamma   90.00
#
_symmetry.space_group_name_H-M   'P 1'
#
loop_
_entity.id
_entity.type
_entity.pdbx_description
1 polymer ?
#
loop_
_entity_poly.entity_id
_entity_poly.type
_entity_poly.pdbx_seq_one_letter_code
_entity_poly.pdbx_strand_id
1 'polypeptide(L)' 'MSSATKVAKELGKDTGRKVSAETVCRTLRKAGLGAIEKPKKPLLSAKNIRKRFLVYGSQGLDNR' A
#
# COMPACT_ATOMS: atom_id res chain seq x y z
N MET A 1 -10.84 -2.10 -0.21
CA MET A 1 -10.99 -1.52 -1.58
C MET A 1 -9.99 -2.20 -2.51
N SER A 2 -10.29 -2.32 -3.81
CA SER A 2 -9.40 -2.96 -4.79
C SER A 2 -8.35 -1.98 -5.33
N SER A 3 -7.09 -2.42 -5.48
CA SER A 3 -6.00 -1.61 -6.03
C SER A 3 -5.95 -1.70 -7.56
N ALA A 4 -5.45 -0.66 -8.23
CA ALA A 4 -5.33 -0.63 -9.70
C ALA A 4 -4.55 -1.82 -10.29
N THR A 5 -3.60 -2.37 -9.53
CA THR A 5 -2.85 -3.58 -9.89
C THR A 5 -3.70 -4.85 -9.85
N LYS A 6 -4.63 -4.98 -8.89
CA LYS A 6 -5.60 -6.08 -8.86
C LYS A 6 -6.57 -5.97 -10.02
N VAL A 7 -7.12 -4.77 -10.25
CA VAL A 7 -8.05 -4.49 -11.36
C VAL A 7 -7.41 -4.78 -12.72
N ALA A 8 -6.14 -4.41 -12.94
CA ALA A 8 -5.44 -4.73 -14.19
C ALA A 8 -5.27 -6.25 -14.40
N LYS A 9 -5.06 -7.00 -13.31
CA LYS A 9 -4.88 -8.46 -13.35
C LYS A 9 -6.19 -9.19 -13.60
N GLU A 10 -7.29 -8.71 -13.02
CA GLU A 10 -8.66 -9.21 -13.27
C GLU A 10 -9.10 -8.88 -14.69
N LEU A 11 -8.95 -7.63 -15.14
CA LEU A 11 -9.24 -7.24 -16.52
C LEU A 11 -8.49 -8.09 -17.55
N GLY A 12 -7.23 -8.43 -17.29
CA GLY A 12 -6.45 -9.31 -18.16
C GLY A 12 -7.01 -10.74 -18.27
N LYS A 13 -7.66 -11.25 -17.22
CA LYS A 13 -8.34 -12.55 -17.25
C LYS A 13 -9.68 -12.46 -17.98
N ASP A 14 -10.44 -11.41 -17.72
CA ASP A 14 -11.81 -11.25 -18.25
C ASP A 14 -11.84 -10.88 -19.74
N THR A 15 -10.90 -10.05 -20.19
CA THR A 15 -10.85 -9.57 -21.58
C THR A 15 -9.80 -10.27 -22.44
N GLY A 16 -8.95 -11.12 -21.84
CA GLY A 16 -7.81 -11.77 -22.51
C GLY A 16 -6.73 -10.80 -22.99
N ARG A 17 -6.83 -9.51 -22.67
CA ARG A 17 -5.95 -8.44 -23.16
C ARG A 17 -5.12 -7.88 -22.02
N LYS A 18 -3.80 -7.80 -22.22
CA LYS A 18 -2.89 -7.31 -21.19
C LYS A 18 -2.97 -5.79 -21.09
N VAL A 19 -3.59 -5.28 -20.03
CA VAL A 19 -3.70 -3.84 -19.76
C VAL A 19 -2.69 -3.45 -18.68
N SER A 20 -1.95 -2.36 -18.88
CA SER A 20 -1.00 -1.87 -17.88
C SER A 20 -1.74 -1.20 -16.71
N ALA A 21 -1.17 -1.28 -15.50
CA ALA A 21 -1.73 -0.62 -14.33
C ALA A 21 -1.84 0.91 -14.48
N GLU A 22 -0.97 1.52 -15.29
CA GLU A 22 -1.00 2.96 -15.57
C GLU A 22 -2.21 3.35 -16.42
N THR A 23 -2.56 2.55 -17.43
CA THR A 23 -3.76 2.75 -18.23
C THR A 23 -5.01 2.66 -17.37
N VAL A 24 -5.07 1.68 -16.46
CA VAL A 24 -6.17 1.53 -15.49
C VAL A 24 -6.22 2.73 -14.54
N CYS A 25 -5.09 3.19 -14.03
CA CYS A 25 -5.05 4.41 -13.20
C CYS A 25 -5.54 5.65 -13.95
N ARG A 26 -5.17 5.83 -15.22
CA ARG A 26 -5.62 6.96 -16.04
C ARG A 26 -7.13 6.91 -16.29
N THR A 27 -7.68 5.76 -16.65
CA THR A 27 -9.13 5.61 -16.88
C THR A 27 -9.92 5.79 -15.59
N LEU A 28 -9.48 5.22 -14.48
CA LEU A 28 -10.12 5.42 -13.17
C LEU A 28 -10.09 6.90 -12.73
N ARG A 29 -8.98 7.61 -12.97
CA ARG A 29 -8.91 9.06 -12.72
C ARG A 29 -9.86 9.86 -13.61
N LYS A 30 -9.95 9.52 -14.91
CA LYS A 30 -10.90 10.16 -15.83
C LYS A 30 -12.36 9.92 -15.42
N ALA A 31 -12.65 8.74 -14.88
CA ALA A 31 -13.98 8.38 -14.36
C ALA A 31 -14.28 8.99 -12.97
N GLY A 32 -13.39 9.80 -12.40
CA GLY A 32 -13.56 10.38 -11.05
C GLY A 32 -13.37 9.37 -9.91
N LEU A 33 -13.00 8.12 -10.22
CA LEU A 33 -12.78 7.02 -9.28
C LEU A 33 -11.36 7.06 -8.66
N GLY A 34 -10.72 8.23 -8.65
CA GLY A 34 -9.33 8.46 -8.27
C GLY A 34 -9.05 8.37 -6.76
N ALA A 35 -9.56 7.36 -6.06
CA ALA A 35 -9.17 7.06 -4.68
C ALA A 35 -7.97 6.10 -4.69
N ILE A 36 -6.77 6.65 -4.89
CA ILE A 36 -5.55 5.90 -4.58
C ILE A 36 -5.41 5.95 -3.06
N GLU A 37 -5.46 4.78 -2.42
CA GLU A 37 -5.14 4.63 -1.01
C GLU A 37 -3.74 5.20 -0.78
N LYS A 38 -3.67 6.41 -0.21
CA LYS A 38 -2.39 7.04 0.11
C LYS A 38 -1.67 6.09 1.05
N PRO A 39 -0.41 5.70 0.77
CA PRO A 39 0.34 4.89 1.71
C PRO A 39 0.34 5.61 3.04
N LYS A 40 -0.18 4.93 4.07
CA LYS A 40 -0.29 5.50 5.41
C LYS A 40 1.12 5.81 5.87
N LYS A 41 1.45 7.11 5.97
CA LYS A 41 2.75 7.51 6.48
C LYS A 41 2.89 6.91 7.88
N PRO A 42 4.04 6.32 8.21
CA PRO A 42 4.28 5.91 9.57
C PRO A 42 4.20 7.15 10.46
N LEU A 43 3.57 7.02 11.63
CA LEU A 43 3.41 8.13 12.59
C LEU A 43 4.76 8.71 13.04
N LEU A 44 5.81 7.90 12.93
CA LEU A 44 7.17 8.27 13.29
C LEU A 44 8.13 7.95 12.14
N SER A 45 9.15 8.78 11.99
CA SER A 45 10.26 8.50 11.07
C SER A 45 11.03 7.24 11.50
N ALA A 46 11.72 6.58 10.57
CA ALA A 46 12.52 5.38 10.86
C ALA A 46 13.56 5.62 11.98
N LYS A 47 14.13 6.82 12.07
CA LYS A 47 15.02 7.26 13.15
C LYS A 47 14.33 7.25 14.52
N ASN A 48 13.10 7.77 14.57
CA ASN A 48 12.32 7.86 15.80
C ASN A 48 11.76 6.49 16.22
N ILE A 49 11.46 5.62 15.26
CA ILE A 49 11.07 4.22 15.49
C ILE A 49 12.21 3.46 16.18
N ARG A 50 13.45 3.53 15.66
CA ARG A 50 14.63 2.89 16.27
C ARG A 50 14.86 3.37 17.69
N LYS A 51 14.80 4.69 17.92
CA LYS A 51 14.97 5.28 19.25
C LYS A 51 13.90 4.81 20.24
N ARG A 52 12.64 4.69 19.80
CA ARG A 52 11.54 4.22 20.64
C ARG A 52 11.66 2.73 20.97
N PHE A 53 12.00 1.88 20.00
CA PHE A 53 12.25 0.45 20.27
C PHE A 53 13.46 0.22 21.16
N LEU A 54 14.49 1.09 21.12
CA LEU A 54 15.61 1.04 22.07
C LEU A 54 15.19 1.36 23.51
N VAL A 55 14.20 2.24 23.70
CA VAL A 55 13.73 2.64 25.03
C VAL A 55 12.80 1.59 25.66
N TYR A 56 12.01 0.86 24.85
CA TYR A 56 11.09 -0.18 25.34
C TYR A 56 11.61 -1.62 25.19
N GLY A 57 12.63 -1.86 24.36
CA GLY A 57 13.25 -3.18 24.15
C GLY A 57 14.04 -3.70 25.36
N SER A 58 14.29 -2.85 26.36
CA SER A 58 14.93 -3.21 27.62
C SER A 58 13.95 -3.64 28.71
N GLN A 59 12.64 -3.70 28.45
CA GLN A 59 11.62 -4.05 29.45
C GLN A 59 10.83 -5.32 29.13
N GLY A 60 11.23 -6.11 28.13
CA GLY A 60 10.40 -7.21 27.60
C GLY A 60 11.07 -8.57 27.38
N LEU A 61 12.31 -8.78 27.86
CA LEU A 61 13.00 -10.08 27.73
C LEU A 61 13.44 -10.62 29.10
N ASP A 62 12.61 -10.41 30.13
CA ASP A 62 12.69 -11.14 31.40
C ASP A 62 11.34 -11.83 31.65
N ASN A 63 10.98 -12.82 30.82
CA ASN A 63 10.27 -13.99 31.34
C ASN A 63 10.36 -15.14 30.35
N ARG A 64 10.81 -16.28 30.88
CA ARG A 64 10.72 -17.61 30.27
C ARG A 64 9.27 -18.03 30.06
#